data_AF-A0A1M5XM61-F1
#
_entry.id   AF-A0A1M5XM61-F1
#
_cell.length_a   1.000
_cell.length_b   1.000
_cell.length_c   1.000
_cell.angle_alpha   90.00
_cell.angle_beta   90.00
_cell.angle_gamma   90.00
#
_symmetry.space_group_name_H-M   'P 1'
#
loop_
_entity.id
_entity.type
_entity.pdbx_description
1 polymer ?
#
loop_
_entity_poly.entity_id
_entity_poly.type
_entity_poly.pdbx_seq_one_letter_code
_entity_poly.pdbx_strand_id
1 'polypeptide(L)'
;METNTENCQICGQSLNYFSVGKEMTCQQCGKSEIGNISCPNGHYICDDCHGKHLFEILLKDIQTTQEQNPFAIAERLMSDERVPMLGCENAWIAAGSFLAALKNEGTLKITDNQISEALQRTKRQAIGGYCGLTGVCGIAPAIGACFSVILGAACPKDQETAKTMTVVGNIVHAIAALTGPCCCKAFVRVALTEAVASARTFFNVSLAAPDQIVCTYSARHPHECREDKCPYYKQTDKATEIFSISREEVKQVQHELSKVEQLQKRAIELGAQGAKLIQTSSIAVAEWVQWKCKYGCPFYNKDSLHPPLSPSAEETKKVLKEYDKALLLTGSDGPQLSQHAIKLEHEAYAMGYYKSFALLALPFGTGPS
;
A
#
# COMPACT_ATOMS: atom_id res chain seq x y z
N MET A 1 -5.36 -25.63 -31.44
CA MET A 1 -4.69 -26.20 -30.26
C MET A 1 -5.17 -25.38 -29.08
N GLU A 2 -5.74 -26.02 -28.06
CA GLU A 2 -6.03 -25.36 -26.79
C GLU A 2 -4.71 -24.88 -26.18
N THR A 3 -4.60 -23.58 -25.93
CA THR A 3 -3.45 -22.97 -25.28
C THR A 3 -3.49 -23.29 -23.79
N ASN A 4 -2.44 -23.91 -23.26
CA ASN A 4 -2.33 -24.14 -21.81
C ASN A 4 -1.94 -22.83 -21.11
N THR A 5 -2.71 -22.43 -20.10
CA THR A 5 -2.49 -21.16 -19.38
C THR A 5 -1.59 -21.28 -18.16
N GLU A 6 -1.40 -22.47 -17.61
CA GLU A 6 -0.65 -22.67 -16.37
C GLU A 6 0.76 -23.23 -16.60
N ASN A 7 1.02 -23.73 -17.80
CA ASN A 7 2.28 -24.34 -18.23
C ASN A 7 2.71 -23.76 -19.58
N CYS A 8 3.65 -24.40 -20.27
CA CYS A 8 4.06 -23.97 -21.61
C CYS A 8 2.86 -23.87 -22.57
N GLN A 9 2.59 -22.67 -23.08
CA GLN A 9 1.47 -22.41 -24.01
C GLN A 9 1.55 -23.16 -25.35
N ILE A 10 2.73 -23.72 -25.70
CA ILE A 10 2.95 -24.47 -26.94
C ILE A 10 2.77 -25.98 -26.75
N CYS A 11 3.28 -26.55 -25.65
CA CYS A 11 3.30 -28.01 -25.47
C CYS A 11 2.75 -28.52 -24.13
N GLY A 12 2.28 -27.63 -23.25
CA GLY A 12 1.68 -27.97 -21.96
C GLY A 12 2.63 -28.46 -20.88
N GLN A 13 3.93 -28.63 -21.16
CA GLN A 13 4.93 -29.05 -20.16
C GLN A 13 5.19 -27.97 -19.11
N SER A 14 5.42 -28.40 -17.87
CA SER A 14 5.79 -27.52 -16.77
C SER A 14 7.08 -26.73 -17.08
N LEU A 15 7.09 -25.48 -16.64
CA LEU A 15 8.16 -24.53 -16.95
C LEU A 15 9.35 -24.70 -16.01
N ASN A 16 10.55 -24.50 -16.55
CA ASN A 16 11.78 -24.40 -15.78
C ASN A 16 12.01 -22.96 -15.35
N TYR A 17 12.41 -22.79 -14.09
CA TYR A 17 12.79 -21.50 -13.50
C TYR A 17 14.29 -21.50 -13.21
N PHE A 18 15.01 -20.50 -13.71
CA PHE A 18 16.46 -20.39 -13.56
C PHE A 18 16.83 -19.23 -12.64
N SER A 19 17.76 -19.48 -11.71
CA SER A 19 18.34 -18.44 -10.84
C SER A 19 19.30 -17.52 -11.59
N VAL A 20 19.90 -18.00 -12.68
CA VAL A 20 20.74 -17.21 -13.60
C VAL A 20 20.04 -17.13 -14.95
N GLY A 21 19.86 -15.91 -15.45
CA GLY A 21 19.22 -15.68 -16.74
C GLY A 21 20.01 -16.36 -17.88
N LYS A 22 19.29 -16.86 -18.87
CA LYS A 22 19.86 -17.50 -20.06
C LYS A 22 19.44 -16.76 -21.30
N GLU A 23 20.30 -16.74 -22.30
CA GLU A 23 19.93 -16.26 -23.64
C GLU A 23 18.88 -17.20 -24.24
N MET A 24 17.78 -16.61 -24.69
CA MET A 24 16.63 -17.31 -25.27
C MET A 24 16.12 -16.53 -26.47
N THR A 25 15.66 -17.24 -27.49
CA THR A 25 15.09 -16.64 -28.70
C THR A 25 13.59 -16.88 -28.76
N CYS A 26 12.82 -15.81 -28.85
CA CYS A 26 11.36 -15.88 -28.92
C CYS A 26 10.93 -16.60 -30.20
N GLN A 27 10.10 -17.64 -30.07
CA GLN A 27 9.64 -18.43 -31.22
C GLN A 27 8.62 -17.68 -32.10
N GLN A 28 8.02 -16.60 -31.59
CA GLN A 28 7.01 -15.83 -32.31
C GLN A 28 7.59 -14.65 -33.09
N CYS A 29 8.55 -13.92 -32.52
CA CYS A 29 9.13 -12.73 -33.16
C CYS A 29 10.62 -12.83 -33.49
N GLY A 30 11.31 -13.88 -33.06
CA GLY A 30 12.74 -14.10 -33.31
C GLY A 30 13.69 -13.22 -32.49
N LYS A 31 13.18 -12.37 -31.58
CA LYS A 31 14.01 -11.56 -30.67
C LYS A 31 14.77 -12.45 -29.69
N SER A 32 16.07 -12.22 -29.54
CA SER A 32 16.87 -12.81 -28.46
C SER A 32 16.94 -11.87 -27.25
N GLU A 33 16.75 -12.43 -26.06
CA GLU A 33 16.89 -11.71 -24.79
C GLU A 33 17.28 -12.65 -23.65
N ILE A 34 17.60 -12.08 -22.48
CA ILE A 34 17.89 -12.86 -21.28
C ILE A 34 16.59 -13.17 -20.56
N GLY A 35 16.26 -14.46 -20.46
CA GLY A 35 15.08 -14.96 -19.76
C GLY A 35 15.43 -15.86 -18.57
N ASN A 36 14.53 -15.93 -17.59
CA ASN A 36 14.66 -16.81 -16.43
C ASN A 36 13.65 -17.96 -16.44
N ILE A 37 12.77 -18.01 -17.42
CA ILE A 37 11.68 -19.00 -17.51
C ILE A 37 11.63 -19.53 -18.93
N SER A 38 11.71 -20.86 -19.08
CA SER A 38 11.49 -21.50 -20.39
C SER A 38 10.93 -22.91 -20.25
N CYS A 39 10.41 -23.43 -21.33
CA CYS A 39 9.98 -24.83 -21.40
C CYS A 39 11.21 -25.76 -21.53
N PRO A 40 11.20 -26.95 -20.89
CA PRO A 40 12.25 -27.97 -21.06
C PRO A 40 12.44 -28.42 -22.53
N ASN A 41 11.41 -28.28 -23.37
CA ASN A 41 11.48 -28.60 -24.80
C ASN A 41 12.06 -27.45 -25.66
N GLY A 42 12.61 -26.40 -25.04
CA GLY A 42 13.22 -25.26 -25.75
C GLY A 42 12.24 -24.17 -26.18
N HIS A 43 10.96 -24.28 -25.81
CA HIS A 43 9.98 -23.23 -26.12
C HIS A 43 10.16 -21.99 -25.25
N TYR A 44 10.11 -20.82 -25.89
CA TYR A 44 10.21 -19.51 -25.26
C TYR A 44 9.43 -18.45 -26.06
N ILE A 45 8.67 -17.61 -25.37
CA ILE A 45 7.95 -16.47 -25.94
C ILE A 45 8.25 -15.25 -25.07
N CYS A 46 8.75 -14.17 -25.67
CA CYS A 46 9.08 -12.93 -24.95
C CYS A 46 7.84 -12.23 -24.39
N ASP A 47 8.01 -11.35 -23.39
CA ASP A 47 6.91 -10.62 -22.75
C ASP A 47 6.14 -9.69 -23.72
N ASP A 48 6.76 -9.27 -24.82
CA ASP A 48 6.10 -8.46 -25.84
C ASP A 48 5.05 -9.27 -26.63
N CYS A 49 5.34 -10.56 -26.86
CA CYS A 49 4.48 -11.50 -27.57
C CYS A 49 3.53 -12.24 -26.65
N HIS A 50 3.98 -12.57 -25.44
CA HIS A 50 3.18 -13.22 -24.40
C HIS A 50 1.95 -12.37 -24.06
N GLY A 51 0.77 -12.98 -24.10
CA GLY A 51 -0.48 -12.32 -23.76
C GLY A 51 -0.88 -11.16 -24.68
N LYS A 52 -0.18 -10.90 -25.81
CA LYS A 52 -0.44 -9.74 -26.67
C LYS A 52 -1.90 -9.66 -27.14
N HIS A 53 -2.44 -10.77 -27.63
CA HIS A 53 -3.84 -10.81 -28.09
C HIS A 53 -4.83 -10.63 -26.93
N LEU A 54 -4.52 -11.22 -25.78
CA LEU A 54 -5.35 -11.09 -24.58
C LEU A 54 -5.36 -9.67 -24.03
N PHE A 55 -4.23 -8.95 -24.08
CA PHE A 55 -4.15 -7.54 -23.72
C PHE A 55 -5.13 -6.68 -24.51
N GLU A 56 -5.19 -6.86 -25.83
CA GLU A 56 -6.10 -6.12 -26.72
C GLU A 56 -7.57 -6.39 -26.39
N ILE A 57 -7.91 -7.66 -26.10
CA ILE A 57 -9.25 -8.07 -25.69
C ILE A 57 -9.63 -7.42 -24.34
N LEU A 58 -8.76 -7.55 -23.34
CA LEU A 58 -8.99 -7.01 -22.01
C LEU A 58 -9.13 -5.48 -22.05
N LEU A 59 -8.26 -4.78 -22.79
CA LEU A 59 -8.33 -3.32 -22.93
C LEU A 59 -9.67 -2.88 -23.51
N LYS A 60 -10.13 -3.54 -24.58
CA LYS A 60 -11.42 -3.22 -25.20
C LYS A 60 -12.58 -3.43 -24.22
N ASP A 61 -12.56 -4.54 -23.48
CA ASP A 61 -13.57 -4.85 -22.48
C ASP A 61 -13.58 -3.79 -21.35
N ILE A 62 -12.41 -3.48 -20.79
CA ILE A 62 -12.21 -2.46 -19.75
C ILE A 62 -12.71 -1.08 -20.20
N GLN A 63 -12.51 -0.69 -21.45
CA GLN A 63 -12.97 0.61 -21.95
C GLN A 63 -14.48 0.70 -22.15
N THR A 64 -15.14 -0.44 -22.39
CA THR A 64 -16.56 -0.50 -22.79
C THR A 64 -17.50 -0.93 -21.66
N THR A 65 -16.99 -1.57 -20.60
CA THR A 65 -17.78 -1.95 -19.41
C THR A 65 -18.49 -0.74 -18.78
N GLN A 66 -19.71 -0.94 -18.30
CA GLN A 66 -20.51 0.04 -17.55
C GLN A 66 -20.57 -0.27 -16.05
N GLU A 67 -19.93 -1.36 -15.61
CA GLU A 67 -19.86 -1.74 -14.20
C GLU A 67 -19.07 -0.69 -13.39
N GLN A 68 -19.55 -0.38 -12.19
CA GLN A 68 -18.93 0.60 -11.28
C GLN A 68 -18.18 -0.06 -10.13
N ASN A 69 -18.40 -1.36 -9.88
CA ASN A 69 -17.69 -2.11 -8.87
C ASN A 69 -16.38 -2.68 -9.43
N PRO A 70 -15.20 -2.22 -8.98
CA PRO A 70 -13.91 -2.69 -9.49
C PRO A 70 -13.69 -4.19 -9.22
N PHE A 71 -14.26 -4.75 -8.15
CA PHE A 71 -14.15 -6.18 -7.87
C PHE A 71 -14.99 -7.00 -8.85
N ALA A 72 -16.20 -6.53 -9.20
CA ALA A 72 -17.05 -7.21 -10.17
C ALA A 72 -16.40 -7.25 -11.56
N ILE A 73 -15.78 -6.14 -11.99
CA ILE A 73 -15.00 -6.10 -13.22
C ILE A 73 -13.83 -7.09 -13.13
N ALA A 74 -13.06 -7.05 -12.04
CA ALA A 74 -11.89 -7.90 -11.89
C ALA A 74 -12.24 -9.39 -11.86
N GLU A 75 -13.23 -9.82 -11.09
CA GLU A 75 -13.64 -11.23 -11.03
C GLU A 75 -14.13 -11.74 -12.39
N ARG A 76 -14.93 -10.93 -13.10
CA ARG A 76 -15.37 -11.28 -14.45
C ARG A 76 -14.19 -11.46 -15.41
N LEU A 77 -13.26 -10.50 -15.44
CA LEU A 77 -12.09 -10.60 -16.32
C LEU A 77 -11.14 -11.74 -15.90
N MET A 78 -10.94 -11.95 -14.60
CA MET A 78 -10.11 -13.04 -14.08
C MET A 78 -10.70 -14.44 -14.33
N SER A 79 -12.02 -14.54 -14.57
CA SER A 79 -12.75 -15.78 -14.87
C SER A 79 -12.61 -16.25 -16.32
N ASP A 80 -12.12 -15.40 -17.22
CA ASP A 80 -11.81 -15.78 -18.58
C ASP A 80 -10.76 -16.91 -18.59
N GLU A 81 -11.06 -18.01 -19.29
CA GLU A 81 -10.20 -19.19 -19.34
C GLU A 81 -8.83 -18.90 -19.96
N ARG A 82 -8.72 -17.84 -20.77
CA ARG A 82 -7.46 -17.40 -21.37
C ARG A 82 -6.56 -16.68 -20.37
N VAL A 83 -7.11 -16.20 -19.26
CA VAL A 83 -6.33 -15.52 -18.21
C VAL A 83 -5.70 -16.58 -17.29
N PRO A 84 -4.36 -16.62 -17.19
CA PRO A 84 -3.68 -17.59 -16.36
C PRO A 84 -3.95 -17.38 -14.87
N MET A 85 -3.80 -18.45 -14.09
CA MET A 85 -3.87 -18.37 -12.63
C MET A 85 -2.75 -17.48 -12.10
N LEU A 86 -1.56 -17.61 -12.68
CA LEU A 86 -0.38 -16.82 -12.39
C LEU A 86 0.13 -16.16 -13.68
N GLY A 87 0.09 -14.84 -13.74
CA GLY A 87 0.51 -14.10 -14.93
C GLY A 87 0.33 -12.60 -14.79
N CYS A 88 1.07 -11.85 -15.63
CA CYS A 88 1.06 -10.39 -15.63
C CYS A 88 -0.27 -9.79 -16.10
N GLU A 89 -1.10 -10.59 -16.78
CA GLU A 89 -2.47 -10.27 -17.18
C GLU A 89 -3.31 -9.79 -16.00
N ASN A 90 -3.10 -10.39 -14.82
CA ASN A 90 -3.82 -10.02 -13.60
C ASN A 90 -3.45 -8.59 -13.12
N ALA A 91 -2.25 -8.09 -13.44
CA ALA A 91 -1.88 -6.71 -13.19
C ALA A 91 -2.65 -5.74 -14.10
N TRP A 92 -2.85 -6.09 -15.37
CA TRP A 92 -3.67 -5.30 -16.30
C TRP A 92 -5.13 -5.27 -15.85
N ILE A 93 -5.65 -6.42 -15.38
CA ILE A 93 -6.99 -6.53 -14.82
C ILE A 93 -7.14 -5.65 -13.59
N ALA A 94 -6.18 -5.67 -12.64
CA ALA A 94 -6.24 -4.80 -11.46
C ALA A 94 -6.32 -3.31 -11.83
N ALA A 95 -5.40 -2.84 -12.68
CA ALA A 95 -5.36 -1.45 -13.12
C ALA A 95 -6.63 -1.04 -13.89
N GLY A 96 -7.03 -1.88 -14.85
CA GLY A 96 -8.19 -1.62 -15.70
C GLY A 96 -9.50 -1.61 -14.93
N SER A 97 -9.68 -2.58 -14.04
CA SER A 97 -10.90 -2.67 -13.21
C SER A 97 -11.06 -1.46 -12.31
N PHE A 98 -9.97 -0.99 -11.70
CA PHE A 98 -9.99 0.20 -10.86
C PHE A 98 -10.30 1.48 -11.67
N LEU A 99 -9.64 1.70 -12.81
CA LEU A 99 -9.86 2.90 -13.62
C LEU A 99 -11.23 2.92 -14.30
N ALA A 100 -11.71 1.77 -14.79
CA ALA A 100 -13.04 1.67 -15.38
C ALA A 100 -14.13 1.94 -14.33
N ALA A 101 -13.99 1.41 -13.11
CA ALA A 101 -14.89 1.71 -12.01
C ALA A 101 -14.92 3.21 -11.67
N LEU A 102 -13.75 3.86 -11.54
CA LEU A 102 -13.68 5.31 -11.29
C LEU A 102 -14.27 6.13 -12.45
N LYS A 103 -14.02 5.73 -13.71
CA LYS A 103 -14.60 6.37 -14.90
C LYS A 103 -16.13 6.31 -14.85
N ASN A 104 -16.69 5.16 -14.51
CA ASN A 104 -18.13 4.90 -14.52
C ASN A 104 -18.84 5.51 -13.29
N GLU A 105 -18.15 5.65 -12.16
CA GLU A 105 -18.63 6.43 -11.01
C GLU A 105 -18.75 7.92 -11.34
N GLY A 106 -17.77 8.47 -12.08
CA GLY A 106 -17.91 9.73 -12.81
C GLY A 106 -17.54 11.02 -12.08
N THR A 107 -17.16 10.95 -10.80
CA THR A 107 -16.58 12.08 -10.04
C THR A 107 -15.27 12.54 -10.66
N LEU A 108 -14.40 11.58 -11.02
CA LEU A 108 -13.19 11.85 -11.78
C LEU A 108 -13.47 11.73 -13.28
N LYS A 109 -13.01 12.71 -14.07
CA LYS A 109 -13.11 12.68 -15.55
C LYS A 109 -11.99 11.84 -16.15
N ILE A 110 -12.08 10.53 -15.97
CA ILE A 110 -11.13 9.57 -16.53
C ILE A 110 -11.48 9.27 -17.99
N THR A 111 -10.48 9.34 -18.86
CA THR A 111 -10.61 9.08 -20.31
C THR A 111 -10.09 7.70 -20.71
N ASP A 112 -10.53 7.18 -21.86
CA ASP A 112 -10.01 5.92 -22.42
C ASP A 112 -8.52 5.98 -22.76
N ASN A 113 -8.00 7.17 -23.06
CA ASN A 113 -6.57 7.41 -23.25
C ASN A 113 -5.80 7.25 -21.94
N GLN A 114 -6.35 7.73 -20.82
CA GLN A 114 -5.73 7.54 -19.50
C GLN A 114 -5.75 6.07 -19.06
N ILE A 115 -6.84 5.34 -19.34
CA ILE A 115 -6.89 3.89 -19.14
C ILE A 115 -5.80 3.21 -19.97
N SER A 116 -5.72 3.51 -21.27
CA SER A 116 -4.72 2.94 -22.16
C SER A 116 -3.30 3.22 -21.69
N GLU A 117 -3.02 4.45 -21.28
CA GLU A 117 -1.71 4.86 -20.77
C GLU A 117 -1.32 4.10 -19.50
N ALA A 118 -2.23 3.97 -18.54
CA ALA A 118 -1.96 3.22 -17.30
C ALA A 118 -1.69 1.73 -17.58
N LEU A 119 -2.45 1.11 -18.48
CA LEU A 119 -2.25 -0.29 -18.87
C LEU A 119 -0.93 -0.49 -19.64
N GLN A 120 -0.54 0.46 -20.51
CA GLN A 120 0.75 0.42 -21.19
C GLN A 120 1.92 0.56 -20.21
N ARG A 121 1.84 1.46 -19.22
CA ARG A 121 2.83 1.54 -18.13
C ARG A 121 2.92 0.23 -17.35
N THR A 122 1.76 -0.35 -17.03
CA THR A 122 1.69 -1.63 -16.34
C THR A 122 2.40 -2.73 -17.13
N LYS A 123 2.17 -2.85 -18.44
CA LYS A 123 2.82 -3.84 -19.30
C LYS A 123 4.36 -3.75 -19.26
N ARG A 124 4.92 -2.56 -19.08
CA ARG A 124 6.38 -2.35 -19.01
C ARG A 124 7.01 -2.74 -17.67
N GLN A 125 6.21 -2.93 -16.62
CA GLN A 125 6.72 -3.23 -15.27
C GLN A 125 6.19 -4.55 -14.70
N ALA A 126 5.03 -5.02 -15.16
CA ALA A 126 4.48 -6.33 -14.84
C ALA A 126 5.04 -7.38 -15.82
N ILE A 127 6.27 -7.81 -15.55
CA ILE A 127 6.99 -8.81 -16.36
C ILE A 127 6.75 -10.21 -15.78
N GLY A 128 6.56 -11.21 -16.65
CA GLY A 128 6.24 -12.58 -16.25
C GLY A 128 7.28 -13.16 -15.29
N GLY A 129 6.86 -13.65 -14.13
CA GLY A 129 7.72 -14.30 -13.13
C GLY A 129 8.77 -13.41 -12.43
N TYR A 130 8.95 -12.15 -12.87
CA TYR A 130 9.93 -11.23 -12.32
C TYR A 130 9.66 -10.85 -10.86
N CYS A 131 8.41 -10.94 -10.41
CA CYS A 131 8.06 -10.71 -9.01
C CYS A 131 8.77 -11.67 -8.05
N GLY A 132 9.02 -12.92 -8.46
CA GLY A 132 9.78 -13.89 -7.67
C GLY A 132 11.29 -13.63 -7.67
N LEU A 133 11.79 -12.86 -8.65
CA LEU A 133 13.21 -12.51 -8.79
C LEU A 133 13.57 -11.20 -8.08
N THR A 134 12.62 -10.26 -8.02
CA THR A 134 12.87 -8.89 -7.54
C THR A 134 12.12 -8.55 -6.25
N GLY A 135 11.14 -9.37 -5.84
CA GLY A 135 10.27 -9.08 -4.71
C GLY A 135 9.21 -8.01 -4.99
N VAL A 136 9.09 -7.51 -6.23
CA VAL A 136 8.11 -6.50 -6.62
C VAL A 136 7.03 -7.13 -7.50
N CYS A 137 5.83 -7.32 -6.94
CA CYS A 137 4.69 -7.81 -7.69
C CYS A 137 4.24 -6.78 -8.74
N GLY A 138 3.98 -7.21 -9.98
CA GLY A 138 3.51 -6.35 -11.07
C GLY A 138 2.17 -5.65 -10.82
N ILE A 139 1.37 -6.11 -9.87
CA ILE A 139 0.12 -5.44 -9.46
C ILE A 139 0.40 -4.12 -8.71
N ALA A 140 1.53 -4.02 -7.99
CA ALA A 140 1.90 -2.81 -7.28
C ALA A 140 2.16 -1.62 -8.23
N PRO A 141 3.04 -1.72 -9.27
CA PRO A 141 3.16 -0.67 -10.26
C PRO A 141 1.89 -0.52 -11.11
N ALA A 142 1.02 -1.52 -11.23
CA ALA A 142 -0.26 -1.38 -11.94
C ALA A 142 -1.18 -0.36 -11.26
N ILE A 143 -1.42 -0.51 -9.94
CA ILE A 143 -2.18 0.48 -9.17
C ILE A 143 -1.44 1.82 -9.11
N GLY A 144 -0.11 1.80 -8.97
CA GLY A 144 0.71 3.01 -9.04
C GLY A 144 0.52 3.78 -10.36
N ALA A 145 0.43 3.08 -11.50
CA ALA A 145 0.18 3.70 -12.80
C ALA A 145 -1.20 4.38 -12.85
N CYS A 146 -2.24 3.78 -12.25
CA CYS A 146 -3.56 4.40 -12.13
C CYS A 146 -3.50 5.73 -11.38
N PHE A 147 -2.93 5.73 -10.17
CA PHE A 147 -2.81 6.94 -9.35
C PHE A 147 -1.91 7.99 -10.01
N SER A 148 -0.81 7.56 -10.64
CA SER A 148 0.08 8.45 -11.38
C SER A 148 -0.64 9.19 -12.51
N VAL A 149 -1.45 8.48 -13.30
CA VAL A 149 -2.19 9.07 -14.43
C VAL A 149 -3.30 10.02 -13.94
N ILE A 150 -3.95 9.71 -12.81
CA ILE A 150 -4.98 10.57 -12.22
C ILE A 150 -4.36 11.83 -11.59
N LEU A 151 -3.30 11.67 -10.81
CA LEU A 151 -2.64 12.76 -10.09
C LEU A 151 -1.74 13.61 -11.00
N GLY A 152 -1.34 13.11 -12.17
CA GLY A 152 -0.33 13.76 -12.99
C GLY A 152 1.08 13.65 -12.40
N ALA A 153 1.37 12.56 -11.69
CA ALA A 153 2.68 12.33 -11.07
C ALA A 153 3.77 12.16 -12.15
N ALA A 154 4.92 12.78 -11.91
CA ALA A 154 6.09 12.73 -12.79
C ALA A 154 7.36 13.01 -11.98
N CYS A 155 8.54 12.62 -12.50
CA CYS A 155 9.83 12.83 -11.83
C CYS A 155 10.03 14.25 -11.23
N PRO A 156 9.69 15.36 -11.92
CA PRO A 156 9.87 16.71 -11.34
C PRO A 156 8.74 17.13 -10.38
N LYS A 157 7.75 16.27 -10.10
CA LYS A 157 6.59 16.57 -9.24
C LYS A 157 6.82 16.07 -7.83
N ASP A 158 6.37 16.86 -6.86
CA ASP A 158 6.53 16.59 -5.43
C ASP A 158 5.36 15.73 -4.89
N GLN A 159 4.29 16.37 -4.43
CA GLN A 159 3.19 15.72 -3.72
C GLN A 159 2.47 14.65 -4.56
N GLU A 160 2.33 14.85 -5.87
CA GLU A 160 1.70 13.88 -6.77
C GLU A 160 2.49 12.55 -6.80
N THR A 161 3.82 12.66 -6.85
CA THR A 161 4.73 11.51 -6.84
C THR A 161 4.75 10.86 -5.46
N ALA A 162 4.86 11.65 -4.40
CA ALA A 162 4.84 11.14 -3.02
C ALA A 162 3.56 10.37 -2.70
N LYS A 163 2.38 10.91 -3.07
CA LYS A 163 1.08 10.23 -2.90
C LYS A 163 1.03 8.92 -3.69
N THR A 164 1.45 8.95 -4.96
CA THR A 164 1.50 7.74 -5.80
C THR A 164 2.39 6.66 -5.18
N MET A 165 3.60 7.02 -4.74
CA MET A 165 4.53 6.08 -4.10
C MET A 165 4.01 5.58 -2.75
N THR A 166 3.30 6.41 -2.00
CA THR A 166 2.65 6.01 -0.74
C THR A 166 1.60 4.92 -1.01
N VAL A 167 0.74 5.11 -2.02
CA VAL A 167 -0.22 4.07 -2.44
C VAL A 167 0.51 2.78 -2.79
N VAL A 168 1.55 2.84 -3.62
CA VAL A 168 2.33 1.67 -4.01
C VAL A 168 2.94 0.96 -2.79
N GLY A 169 3.47 1.70 -1.82
CA GLY A 169 4.00 1.14 -0.57
C GLY A 169 2.94 0.35 0.21
N ASN A 170 1.73 0.90 0.34
CA ASN A 170 0.61 0.22 0.98
C ASN A 170 0.21 -1.07 0.23
N ILE A 171 0.15 -1.02 -1.11
CA ILE A 171 -0.10 -2.21 -1.94
C ILE A 171 0.97 -3.28 -1.69
N VAL A 172 2.25 -2.90 -1.66
CA VAL A 172 3.35 -3.84 -1.42
C VAL A 172 3.21 -4.49 -0.05
N HIS A 173 2.91 -3.73 1.00
CA HIS A 173 2.68 -4.27 2.34
C HIS A 173 1.49 -5.25 2.38
N ALA A 174 0.38 -4.88 1.76
CA ALA A 174 -0.82 -5.71 1.72
C ALA A 174 -0.61 -7.02 0.93
N ILE A 175 0.09 -6.94 -0.20
CA ILE A 175 0.49 -8.13 -0.98
C ILE A 175 1.45 -9.01 -0.16
N ALA A 176 2.45 -8.41 0.50
CA ALA A 176 3.42 -9.15 1.31
C ALA A 176 2.76 -9.95 2.43
N ALA A 177 1.72 -9.40 3.08
CA ALA A 177 0.92 -10.11 4.10
C ALA A 177 0.14 -11.31 3.52
N LEU A 178 -0.10 -11.33 2.21
CA LEU A 178 -0.72 -12.44 1.50
C LEU A 178 0.28 -13.34 0.76
N THR A 179 1.59 -13.10 0.92
CA THR A 179 2.62 -13.93 0.32
C THR A 179 2.82 -15.23 1.11
N GLY A 180 3.20 -16.28 0.38
CA GLY A 180 3.18 -17.71 0.70
C GLY A 180 3.35 -18.42 -0.66
N PRO A 181 2.71 -19.55 -0.98
CA PRO A 181 2.51 -19.86 -2.40
C PRO A 181 1.81 -18.66 -3.08
N CYS A 182 2.46 -18.09 -4.10
CA CYS A 182 2.01 -16.88 -4.80
C CYS A 182 0.61 -17.05 -5.40
N CYS A 183 -0.25 -16.02 -5.30
CA CYS A 183 -1.58 -16.04 -5.88
C CYS A 183 -1.94 -14.68 -6.49
N CYS A 184 -1.82 -14.57 -7.82
CA CYS A 184 -2.14 -13.32 -8.52
C CYS A 184 -3.59 -12.88 -8.30
N LYS A 185 -4.55 -13.82 -8.22
CA LYS A 185 -5.97 -13.52 -7.96
C LYS A 185 -6.19 -12.90 -6.58
N ALA A 186 -5.54 -13.44 -5.55
CA ALA A 186 -5.58 -12.87 -4.19
C ALA A 186 -4.92 -11.49 -4.15
N PHE A 187 -3.81 -11.30 -4.88
CA PHE A 187 -3.12 -10.02 -4.97
C PHE A 187 -3.96 -8.94 -5.67
N VAL A 188 -4.72 -9.29 -6.71
CA VAL A 188 -5.67 -8.36 -7.35
C VAL A 188 -6.70 -7.88 -6.34
N ARG A 189 -7.33 -8.82 -5.61
CA ARG A 189 -8.38 -8.49 -4.62
C ARG A 189 -7.88 -7.56 -3.53
N VAL A 190 -6.75 -7.88 -2.89
CA VAL A 190 -6.21 -7.03 -1.82
C VAL A 190 -5.74 -5.68 -2.36
N ALA A 191 -5.16 -5.65 -3.57
CA ALA A 191 -4.73 -4.40 -4.17
C ALA A 191 -5.91 -3.48 -4.53
N LEU A 192 -7.04 -4.04 -4.97
CA LEU A 192 -8.27 -3.28 -5.20
C LEU A 192 -8.85 -2.76 -3.88
N THR A 193 -8.83 -3.53 -2.79
CA THR A 193 -9.24 -3.05 -1.46
C THR A 193 -8.47 -1.80 -1.06
N GLU A 194 -7.14 -1.86 -1.14
CA GLU A 194 -6.27 -0.73 -0.82
C GLU A 194 -6.41 0.44 -1.80
N ALA A 195 -6.62 0.16 -3.10
CA ALA A 195 -6.83 1.18 -4.11
C ALA A 195 -8.15 1.94 -3.89
N VAL A 196 -9.23 1.25 -3.53
CA VAL A 196 -10.53 1.86 -3.18
C VAL A 196 -10.39 2.72 -1.91
N ALA A 197 -9.71 2.22 -0.88
CA ALA A 197 -9.43 3.01 0.32
C ALA A 197 -8.63 4.28 -0.01
N SER A 198 -7.61 4.15 -0.86
CA SER A 198 -6.78 5.27 -1.32
C SER A 198 -7.57 6.26 -2.19
N ALA A 199 -8.51 5.79 -3.03
CA ALA A 199 -9.38 6.66 -3.81
C ALA A 199 -10.29 7.51 -2.93
N ARG A 200 -10.82 6.92 -1.85
CA ARG A 200 -11.60 7.66 -0.84
C ARG A 200 -10.76 8.74 -0.18
N THR A 201 -9.54 8.43 0.22
CA THR A 201 -8.64 9.38 0.90
C THR A 201 -8.17 10.51 -0.02
N PHE A 202 -7.72 10.20 -1.23
CA PHE A 202 -7.07 11.18 -2.10
C PHE A 202 -8.01 11.90 -3.06
N PHE A 203 -9.13 11.27 -3.43
CA PHE A 203 -10.06 11.81 -4.42
C PHE A 203 -11.47 12.02 -3.88
N ASN A 204 -11.74 11.64 -2.63
CA ASN A 204 -13.09 11.64 -2.04
C ASN A 204 -14.11 10.85 -2.89
N VAL A 205 -13.65 9.78 -3.55
CA VAL A 205 -14.49 8.88 -4.35
C VAL A 205 -14.78 7.60 -3.58
N SER A 206 -16.04 7.20 -3.55
CA SER A 206 -16.47 5.95 -2.91
C SER A 206 -16.86 4.93 -3.98
N LEU A 207 -16.07 3.87 -4.11
CA LEU A 207 -16.39 2.73 -4.98
C LEU A 207 -16.98 1.58 -4.17
N ALA A 208 -17.87 0.81 -4.80
CA ALA A 208 -18.45 -0.37 -4.18
C ALA A 208 -17.36 -1.42 -3.91
N ALA A 209 -17.43 -2.04 -2.74
CA ALA A 209 -16.65 -3.21 -2.38
C ALA A 209 -17.61 -4.32 -1.93
N PRO A 210 -17.40 -5.57 -2.34
CA PRO A 210 -18.25 -6.67 -1.89
C PRO A 210 -18.04 -6.94 -0.40
N ASP A 211 -19.11 -7.32 0.30
CA ASP A 211 -19.03 -7.75 1.70
C ASP A 211 -18.11 -8.97 1.87
N GLN A 212 -18.19 -9.91 0.92
CA GLN A 212 -17.44 -11.15 0.95
C GLN A 212 -17.02 -11.55 -0.45
N ILE A 213 -15.79 -12.05 -0.57
CA ILE A 213 -15.25 -12.66 -1.79
C ILE A 213 -14.89 -14.10 -1.49
N VAL A 214 -15.49 -15.03 -2.24
CA VAL A 214 -15.18 -16.47 -2.16
C VAL A 214 -14.42 -16.87 -3.42
N CYS A 215 -13.23 -17.42 -3.24
CA CYS A 215 -12.36 -17.86 -4.32
C CYS A 215 -12.82 -19.22 -4.86
N THR A 216 -12.95 -19.31 -6.19
CA THR A 216 -13.24 -20.56 -6.92
C THR A 216 -12.03 -21.10 -7.69
N TYR A 217 -10.85 -20.47 -7.55
CA TYR A 217 -9.66 -20.76 -8.35
C TYR A 217 -8.68 -21.74 -7.71
N SER A 218 -8.97 -22.27 -6.53
CA SER A 218 -8.01 -23.07 -5.76
C SER A 218 -7.44 -24.26 -6.54
N ALA A 219 -8.28 -24.96 -7.29
CA ALA A 219 -7.90 -26.12 -8.09
C ALA A 219 -7.01 -25.79 -9.31
N ARG A 220 -6.89 -24.51 -9.68
CA ARG A 220 -6.09 -24.05 -10.83
C ARG A 220 -4.64 -23.70 -10.49
N HIS A 221 -4.23 -23.77 -9.22
CA HIS A 221 -2.87 -23.39 -8.82
C HIS A 221 -1.81 -24.39 -9.35
N PRO A 222 -0.79 -23.93 -10.11
CA PRO A 222 0.26 -24.83 -10.61
C PRO A 222 1.29 -25.23 -9.54
N HIS A 223 1.42 -24.47 -8.45
CA HIS A 223 2.43 -24.68 -7.41
C HIS A 223 1.83 -24.67 -5.98
N GLU A 224 0.68 -25.31 -5.80
CA GLU A 224 -0.08 -25.38 -4.54
C GLU A 224 -0.84 -24.10 -4.16
N CYS A 225 -2.02 -24.27 -3.55
CA CYS A 225 -2.86 -23.18 -3.04
C CYS A 225 -2.59 -22.95 -1.55
N ARG A 226 -2.80 -21.72 -1.06
CA ARG A 226 -2.69 -21.39 0.38
C ARG A 226 -3.82 -21.97 1.22
N GLU A 227 -4.89 -22.41 0.58
CA GLU A 227 -6.06 -23.02 1.21
C GLU A 227 -6.56 -22.21 2.41
N ASP A 228 -6.77 -22.83 3.57
CA ASP A 228 -7.30 -22.19 4.79
C ASP A 228 -6.49 -20.99 5.29
N LYS A 229 -5.25 -20.80 4.81
CA LYS A 229 -4.42 -19.62 5.11
C LYS A 229 -4.75 -18.42 4.21
N CYS A 230 -5.57 -18.61 3.19
CA CYS A 230 -6.02 -17.55 2.30
C CYS A 230 -7.36 -17.00 2.78
N PRO A 231 -7.51 -15.66 2.92
CA PRO A 231 -8.77 -15.07 3.33
C PRO A 231 -9.93 -15.31 2.35
N TYR A 232 -9.67 -15.91 1.19
CA TYR A 232 -10.65 -16.15 0.14
C TYR A 232 -10.99 -17.65 -0.07
N TYR A 233 -10.36 -18.64 0.59
CA TYR A 233 -10.39 -20.05 0.13
C TYR A 233 -11.68 -20.84 0.35
N LYS A 234 -12.46 -20.57 1.39
CA LYS A 234 -13.79 -21.15 1.71
C LYS A 234 -14.21 -20.54 3.04
N GLN A 235 -15.44 -20.04 3.16
CA GLN A 235 -15.99 -19.78 4.49
C GLN A 235 -16.93 -20.95 4.85
N THR A 236 -16.42 -21.92 5.61
CA THR A 236 -17.24 -22.62 6.61
C THR A 236 -17.18 -21.81 7.90
N ASP A 237 -18.13 -21.99 8.82
CA ASP A 237 -18.36 -21.13 10.01
C ASP A 237 -17.15 -20.88 10.94
N LYS A 238 -15.99 -21.50 10.69
CA LYS A 238 -14.70 -21.19 11.33
C LYS A 238 -13.89 -20.08 10.66
N ALA A 239 -14.13 -19.79 9.38
CA ALA A 239 -13.66 -18.55 8.78
C ALA A 239 -14.40 -17.37 9.38
N THR A 240 -15.59 -17.59 9.97
CA THR A 240 -16.21 -16.63 10.87
C THR A 240 -15.23 -16.31 11.99
N GLU A 241 -14.56 -17.22 12.69
CA GLU A 241 -13.58 -16.77 13.71
C GLU A 241 -12.38 -15.95 13.17
N ILE A 242 -11.83 -16.15 11.97
CA ILE A 242 -10.74 -15.27 11.46
C ILE A 242 -11.30 -13.97 10.85
N PHE A 243 -12.48 -14.04 10.22
CA PHE A 243 -13.22 -12.90 9.68
C PHE A 243 -14.19 -12.24 10.67
N SER A 244 -14.32 -12.74 11.89
CA SER A 244 -15.17 -12.27 13.00
C SER A 244 -14.29 -11.95 14.18
N ILE A 245 -13.08 -12.52 14.31
CA ILE A 245 -12.00 -11.76 14.94
C ILE A 245 -11.76 -10.50 14.08
N SER A 246 -11.64 -10.57 12.75
CA SER A 246 -11.49 -9.35 11.94
C SER A 246 -12.76 -8.53 11.63
N ARG A 247 -13.99 -9.07 11.74
CA ARG A 247 -15.24 -8.28 11.63
C ARG A 247 -15.89 -7.97 12.97
N GLU A 248 -15.63 -8.66 14.06
CA GLU A 248 -16.10 -8.26 15.41
C GLU A 248 -15.05 -7.34 16.06
N GLU A 249 -13.74 -7.51 15.82
CA GLU A 249 -12.76 -6.46 16.16
C GLU A 249 -12.92 -5.22 15.24
N VAL A 250 -13.49 -5.34 14.03
CA VAL A 250 -13.79 -4.17 13.18
C VAL A 250 -15.23 -3.64 13.35
N LYS A 251 -16.24 -4.47 13.67
CA LYS A 251 -17.61 -4.01 13.93
C LYS A 251 -17.85 -3.54 15.36
N GLN A 252 -17.05 -3.98 16.35
CA GLN A 252 -17.09 -3.37 17.69
C GLN A 252 -16.12 -2.19 17.88
N VAL A 253 -15.18 -1.95 16.95
CA VAL A 253 -14.26 -0.80 16.99
C VAL A 253 -14.54 0.25 15.89
N GLN A 254 -15.69 0.17 15.23
CA GLN A 254 -16.26 1.27 14.44
C GLN A 254 -17.44 1.94 15.15
N HIS A 255 -17.30 2.14 16.47
CA HIS A 255 -17.62 3.46 16.98
C HIS A 255 -16.47 4.36 16.54
N GLU A 256 -16.73 5.42 15.77
CA GLU A 256 -15.70 6.35 15.25
C GLU A 256 -14.64 6.64 16.33
N LEU A 257 -13.47 6.00 16.25
CA LEU A 257 -12.33 6.42 17.05
C LEU A 257 -12.04 7.84 16.59
N SER A 258 -12.24 8.78 17.50
CA SER A 258 -11.88 10.17 17.30
C SER A 258 -10.46 10.23 16.76
N LYS A 259 -10.15 11.20 15.90
CA LYS A 259 -8.80 11.35 15.32
C LYS A 259 -7.70 11.33 16.41
N VAL A 260 -8.04 11.73 17.63
CA VAL A 260 -7.17 11.64 18.80
C VAL A 260 -6.88 10.20 19.23
N GLU A 261 -7.88 9.34 19.30
CA GLU A 261 -7.69 7.93 19.68
C GLU A 261 -6.86 7.18 18.64
N GLN A 262 -6.95 7.58 17.36
CA GLN A 262 -6.07 7.08 16.31
C GLN A 262 -4.61 7.46 16.57
N LEU A 263 -4.34 8.73 16.93
CA LEU A 263 -2.99 9.19 17.29
C LEU A 263 -2.47 8.52 18.56
N GLN A 264 -3.33 8.25 19.55
CA GLN A 264 -2.95 7.49 20.75
C GLN A 264 -2.55 6.06 20.42
N LYS A 265 -3.34 5.36 19.61
CA LYS A 265 -3.02 4.00 19.17
C LYS A 265 -1.71 3.99 18.39
N ARG A 266 -1.56 4.92 17.45
CA ARG A 266 -0.34 5.07 16.66
C ARG A 266 0.90 5.27 17.52
N ALA A 267 0.80 6.10 18.56
CA ALA A 267 1.91 6.34 19.47
C ALA A 267 2.40 5.04 20.15
N ILE A 268 1.47 4.16 20.54
CA ILE A 268 1.81 2.85 21.12
C ILE A 268 2.46 1.94 20.06
N GLU A 269 1.93 1.91 18.83
CA GLU A 269 2.51 1.13 17.72
C GLU A 269 3.94 1.57 17.37
N LEU A 270 4.24 2.86 17.52
CA LEU A 270 5.59 3.39 17.33
C LEU A 270 6.54 3.00 18.47
N GLY A 271 6.03 2.49 19.61
CA GLY A 271 6.82 2.03 20.74
C GLY A 271 6.77 2.94 21.97
N ALA A 272 5.83 3.90 22.06
CA ALA A 272 5.57 4.59 23.31
C ALA A 272 4.93 3.61 24.33
N GLN A 273 5.31 3.70 25.60
CA GLN A 273 4.72 2.90 26.68
C GLN A 273 3.32 3.39 27.05
N GLY A 274 3.03 4.67 26.80
CA GLY A 274 1.72 5.25 27.05
C GLY A 274 1.51 6.52 26.24
N ALA A 275 0.27 6.74 25.82
CA ALA A 275 -0.16 7.92 25.08
C ALA A 275 -1.52 8.40 25.61
N LYS A 276 -1.57 9.61 26.17
CA LYS A 276 -2.78 10.14 26.83
C LYS A 276 -3.12 11.53 26.33
N LEU A 277 -4.37 11.72 25.90
CA LEU A 277 -4.91 13.06 25.66
C LEU A 277 -5.07 13.81 26.98
N ILE A 278 -4.54 15.02 27.06
CA ILE A 278 -4.71 15.94 28.18
C ILE A 278 -5.20 17.30 27.68
N GLN A 279 -5.84 18.06 28.57
CA GLN A 279 -6.13 19.47 28.32
C GLN A 279 -4.85 20.27 28.53
N THR A 280 -4.55 21.22 27.65
CA THR A 280 -3.35 22.08 27.79
C THR A 280 -3.40 22.92 29.07
N SER A 281 -4.60 23.26 29.54
CA SER A 281 -4.84 23.92 30.83
C SER A 281 -4.38 23.11 32.05
N SER A 282 -4.17 21.79 31.90
CA SER A 282 -3.62 20.93 32.96
C SER A 282 -2.08 20.95 33.04
N ILE A 283 -1.41 21.57 32.07
CA ILE A 283 0.06 21.65 32.01
C ILE A 283 0.53 22.81 32.88
N ALA A 284 1.23 22.48 33.97
CA ALA A 284 1.85 23.48 34.83
C ALA A 284 3.25 23.87 34.30
N VAL A 285 3.42 25.15 33.95
CA VAL A 285 4.72 25.72 33.57
C VAL A 285 5.25 26.55 34.73
N ALA A 286 6.42 26.18 35.27
CA ALA A 286 6.99 26.81 36.46
C ALA A 286 8.36 27.44 36.16
N GLU A 287 8.57 28.66 36.65
CA GLU A 287 9.82 29.42 36.46
C GLU A 287 11.04 28.68 37.03
N TRP A 288 10.88 27.97 38.14
CA TRP A 288 11.99 27.31 38.82
C TRP A 288 12.71 26.26 37.94
N VAL A 289 12.04 25.72 36.92
CA VAL A 289 12.63 24.73 36.00
C VAL A 289 13.86 25.33 35.30
N GLN A 290 13.79 26.60 34.90
CA GLN A 290 14.92 27.30 34.31
C GLN A 290 16.05 27.55 35.31
N TRP A 291 15.71 27.84 36.56
CA TRP A 291 16.70 28.02 37.62
C TRP A 291 17.47 26.72 37.87
N LYS A 292 16.81 25.56 37.82
CA LYS A 292 17.52 24.26 37.89
C LYS A 292 18.46 24.06 36.70
N CYS A 293 18.05 24.42 35.49
CA CYS A 293 18.96 24.37 34.34
C CYS A 293 20.15 25.31 34.54
N LYS A 294 19.91 26.58 34.88
CA LYS A 294 20.94 27.61 34.98
C LYS A 294 21.98 27.37 36.08
N TYR A 295 21.56 26.84 37.22
CA TYR A 295 22.42 26.72 38.40
C TYR A 295 22.81 25.28 38.75
N GLY A 296 22.17 24.27 38.15
CA GLY A 296 22.34 22.88 38.55
C GLY A 296 22.54 21.87 37.41
N CYS A 297 22.52 22.29 36.14
CA CYS A 297 22.63 21.37 35.01
C CYS A 297 23.97 21.53 34.26
N PRO A 298 24.72 20.43 34.00
CA PRO A 298 25.95 20.47 33.21
C PRO A 298 25.73 20.83 31.72
N PHE A 299 24.47 20.77 31.26
CA PHE A 299 24.08 21.07 29.88
C PHE A 299 23.63 22.51 29.64
N TYR A 300 23.68 23.38 30.65
CA TYR A 300 23.37 24.79 30.46
C TYR A 300 24.29 25.42 29.40
N ASN A 301 23.68 26.14 28.44
CA ASN A 301 24.36 26.82 27.34
C ASN A 301 25.22 25.89 26.45
N LYS A 302 24.81 24.63 26.26
CA LYS A 302 25.55 23.65 25.43
C LYS A 302 25.00 23.46 24.01
N ASP A 303 23.70 23.63 23.80
CA ASP A 303 23.06 23.42 22.49
C ASP A 303 21.73 24.20 22.39
N SER A 304 21.02 24.02 21.27
CA SER A 304 19.74 24.67 20.96
C SER A 304 18.55 24.21 21.79
N LEU A 305 18.69 23.15 22.58
CA LEU A 305 17.63 22.59 23.42
C LEU A 305 17.77 22.99 24.90
N HIS A 306 18.86 23.67 25.25
CA HIS A 306 19.10 24.17 26.59
C HIS A 306 19.04 25.70 26.64
N PRO A 307 18.69 26.30 27.79
CA PRO A 307 18.79 27.74 27.96
C PRO A 307 20.23 28.22 27.67
N PRO A 308 20.39 29.39 27.00
CA PRO A 308 19.37 30.41 26.72
C PRO A 308 18.58 30.20 25.42
N LEU A 309 18.83 29.16 24.64
CA LEU A 309 18.22 28.96 23.33
C LEU A 309 16.86 28.24 23.39
N SER A 310 16.64 27.42 24.42
CA SER A 310 15.34 26.81 24.69
C SER A 310 14.26 27.86 25.04
N PRO A 311 12.98 27.63 24.71
CA PRO A 311 11.89 28.54 25.04
C PRO A 311 11.83 28.91 26.52
N SER A 312 11.48 30.17 26.80
CA SER A 312 11.28 30.63 28.17
C SER A 312 10.01 30.04 28.80
N ALA A 313 9.90 30.08 30.12
CA ALA A 313 8.66 29.72 30.81
C ALA A 313 7.50 30.60 30.34
N GLU A 314 7.73 31.90 30.13
CA GLU A 314 6.73 32.82 29.59
C GLU A 314 6.36 32.53 28.13
N GLU A 315 7.32 32.23 27.26
CA GLU A 315 7.03 31.84 25.87
C GLU A 315 6.24 30.52 25.82
N THR A 316 6.63 29.54 26.63
CA THR A 316 5.93 28.25 26.73
C THR A 316 4.48 28.44 27.20
N LYS A 317 4.24 29.29 28.22
CA LYS A 317 2.88 29.65 28.66
C LYS A 317 2.06 30.30 27.55
N LYS A 318 2.67 31.12 26.68
CA LYS A 318 1.97 31.76 25.56
C LYS A 318 1.60 30.73 24.50
N VAL A 319 2.54 29.89 24.08
CA VAL A 319 2.31 28.85 23.06
C VAL A 319 1.23 27.87 23.52
N LEU A 320 1.26 27.42 24.78
CA LEU A 320 0.25 26.48 25.30
C LEU A 320 -1.19 27.02 25.26
N LYS A 321 -1.39 28.35 25.25
CA LYS A 321 -2.71 28.97 25.13
C LYS A 321 -3.28 28.91 23.71
N GLU A 322 -2.47 28.60 22.71
CA GLU A 322 -2.91 28.47 21.32
C GLU A 322 -3.54 27.11 20.99
N TYR A 323 -3.55 26.20 21.97
CA TYR A 323 -3.98 24.82 21.84
C TYR A 323 -4.96 24.47 22.96
N ASP A 324 -6.01 23.70 22.65
CA ASP A 324 -6.95 23.18 23.67
C ASP A 324 -6.49 21.84 24.25
N LYS A 325 -5.79 21.02 23.44
CA LYS A 325 -5.45 19.64 23.76
C LYS A 325 -3.99 19.35 23.47
N ALA A 326 -3.39 18.44 24.24
CA ALA A 326 -2.06 17.90 24.01
C ALA A 326 -2.06 16.37 24.14
N LEU A 327 -1.21 15.70 23.36
CA LEU A 327 -1.00 14.26 23.45
C LEU A 327 0.29 14.01 24.24
N LEU A 328 0.16 13.51 25.48
CA LEU A 328 1.28 13.19 26.34
C LEU A 328 1.80 11.78 26.03
N LEU A 329 3.07 11.69 25.63
CA LEU A 329 3.77 10.43 25.38
C LEU A 329 4.66 10.06 26.58
N THR A 330 4.73 8.76 26.89
CA THR A 330 5.56 8.22 27.97
C THR A 330 6.34 7.00 27.48
N GLY A 331 7.55 6.82 28.00
CA GLY A 331 8.47 5.76 27.61
C GLY A 331 9.84 5.94 28.26
N SER A 332 10.65 4.89 28.22
CA SER A 332 11.97 4.87 28.85
C SER A 332 13.09 5.50 28.00
N ASP A 333 12.89 5.65 26.69
CA ASP A 333 13.87 6.20 25.74
C ASP A 333 13.37 7.55 25.22
N GLY A 334 13.86 8.64 25.82
CA GLY A 334 13.45 10.00 25.48
C GLY A 334 13.80 10.42 24.05
N PRO A 335 15.03 10.21 23.54
CA PRO A 335 15.36 10.45 22.14
C PRO A 335 14.43 9.73 21.15
N GLN A 336 14.10 8.46 21.40
CA GLN A 336 13.12 7.74 20.55
C GLN A 336 11.72 8.34 20.67
N LEU A 337 11.28 8.70 21.88
CA LEU A 337 9.99 9.38 22.05
C LEU A 337 9.91 10.70 21.29
N SER A 338 11.00 11.49 21.25
CA SER A 338 11.07 12.69 20.43
C SER A 338 10.88 12.37 18.94
N GLN A 339 11.42 11.24 18.46
CA GLN A 339 11.25 10.83 17.04
C GLN A 339 9.81 10.39 16.77
N HIS A 340 9.20 9.70 17.72
CA HIS A 340 7.79 9.30 17.64
C HIS A 340 6.87 10.53 17.65
N ALA A 341 7.18 11.53 18.47
CA ALA A 341 6.42 12.79 18.54
C ALA A 341 6.41 13.53 17.19
N ILE A 342 7.54 13.62 16.49
CA ILE A 342 7.59 14.24 15.14
C ILE A 342 6.75 13.44 14.12
N LYS A 343 6.85 12.11 14.14
CA LYS A 343 6.03 11.27 13.24
C LYS A 343 4.54 11.50 13.49
N LEU A 344 4.14 11.53 14.77
CA LEU A 344 2.76 11.80 15.17
C LEU A 344 2.31 13.22 14.82
N GLU A 345 3.19 14.22 14.87
CA GLU A 345 2.90 15.57 14.39
C GLU A 345 2.52 15.56 12.91
N HIS A 346 3.33 14.92 12.05
CA HIS A 346 3.03 14.82 10.62
C HIS A 346 1.73 14.07 10.34
N GLU A 347 1.47 13.00 11.09
CA GLU A 347 0.22 12.24 10.97
C GLU A 347 -0.99 13.07 11.46
N ALA A 348 -0.86 13.81 12.56
CA ALA A 348 -1.90 14.72 13.05
C ALA A 348 -2.19 15.84 12.04
N TYR A 349 -1.15 16.41 11.44
CA TYR A 349 -1.28 17.40 10.36
C TYR A 349 -2.07 16.82 9.18
N ALA A 350 -1.73 15.60 8.74
CA ALA A 350 -2.44 14.90 7.66
C ALA A 350 -3.92 14.60 8.01
N MET A 351 -4.23 14.42 9.30
CA MET A 351 -5.61 14.27 9.81
C MET A 351 -6.38 15.60 9.93
N GLY A 352 -5.78 16.72 9.54
CA GLY A 352 -6.40 18.05 9.54
C GLY A 352 -6.13 18.89 10.78
N TYR A 353 -5.24 18.45 11.69
CA TYR A 353 -4.76 19.27 12.80
C TYR A 353 -3.61 20.17 12.31
N TYR A 354 -3.91 21.17 11.50
CA TYR A 354 -2.92 22.00 10.82
C TYR A 354 -1.94 22.76 11.75
N LYS A 355 -2.30 22.94 13.03
CA LYS A 355 -1.42 23.52 14.06
C LYS A 355 -0.59 22.48 14.82
N SER A 356 -0.73 21.18 14.55
CA SER A 356 -0.03 20.13 15.32
C SER A 356 1.45 20.46 15.46
N PHE A 357 1.97 20.38 16.69
CA PHE A 357 3.33 20.73 17.03
C PHE A 357 3.86 19.77 18.10
N ALA A 358 5.01 19.14 17.82
CA ALA A 358 5.72 18.26 18.73
C ALA A 358 6.69 19.08 19.59
N LEU A 359 6.34 19.22 20.88
CA LEU A 359 7.26 19.77 21.87
C LEU A 359 8.20 18.66 22.37
N LEU A 360 9.46 18.72 21.96
CA LEU A 360 10.45 17.68 22.23
C LEU A 360 11.06 17.80 23.63
N ALA A 361 11.31 16.67 24.29
CA ALA A 361 11.91 16.63 25.62
C ALA A 361 13.44 16.45 25.59
N LEU A 362 13.99 15.76 24.57
CA LEU A 362 15.41 15.42 24.45
C LEU A 362 15.88 15.38 22.98
N PRO A 363 17.19 15.64 22.70
CA PRO A 363 17.76 15.58 21.35
C PRO A 363 17.74 14.18 20.73
N PHE A 364 17.89 14.15 19.41
CA PHE A 364 18.12 12.93 18.63
C PHE A 364 19.57 12.46 18.76
N GLY A 365 19.93 11.93 19.94
CA GLY A 365 21.27 11.38 20.16
C GLY A 365 21.42 10.72 21.52
N THR A 366 22.29 9.70 21.59
CA THR A 366 22.81 9.23 22.89
C THR A 366 23.43 10.43 23.59
N GLY A 367 23.06 10.65 24.85
CA GLY A 367 23.49 11.81 25.64
C GLY A 367 24.99 12.09 25.54
N PRO A 368 25.42 13.31 25.86
CA PRO A 368 26.81 13.72 25.72
C PRO A 368 27.73 12.78 26.49
N SER A 369 28.75 12.31 25.77
CA SER A 369 29.94 11.66 26.31
C SER A 369 30.67 12.55 27.31
#